data_AF-L1P0I8-F1
#
_entry.id   AF-L1P0I8-F1
#
_cell.length_a   1.000
_cell.length_b   1.000
_cell.length_c   1.000
_cell.angle_alpha   90.00
_cell.angle_beta   90.00
_cell.angle_gamma   90.00
#
_symmetry.space_group_name_H-M   'P 1'
#
loop_
_entity.id
_entity.type
_entity.pdbx_description
1 polymer ?
#
loop_
_entity_poly.entity_id
_entity_poly.type
_entity_poly.pdbx_seq_one_letter_code
_entity_poly.pdbx_strand_id
1 'polypeptide(L)'
;MGIYDIFFFEKNTFGLCQMQPLPGGGYKPCQAMVTQWSGAYENVTYEENNGHPLLEDSKATCPIGGKDCISIINHGQVAEITEQNIRNARQEVINILFPLMQLEENDNFVKTRTPCIKKAYFTDERGKRISEKNFRLNDSLCLEMTGNYLKDEVVNIELPNDTVDFQHDEKILEEKILRDYKLKADRDKIILKIVRLQPTAVVTAIITLKSTNQQLTAELKQSEWDTETMDLPQRIFQRGEYDCVPTMAQIAANYLGFSNPNFREDQDKRKDSGLSALNSIGYLTTIGFDVKAFLDNPNDPYFAKGIPDKKKKEAIQFIVESLQNNKPVYLCFADEEMQEKGMGHAILVTAIRYKLDFSTFGYIEFRDPRRDKNGEGVLSSFNSSQSKVYIILALSRKTNDLNNTSEK
;
A
#
# COMPACT_ATOMS: atom_id res chain seq x y z
N MET A 1 -9.71 23.62 -18.77
CA MET A 1 -9.55 24.84 -17.96
C MET A 1 -9.92 26.02 -18.84
N GLY A 2 -11.06 26.65 -18.56
CA GLY A 2 -11.64 27.70 -19.39
C GLY A 2 -13.15 27.63 -19.37
N ILE A 3 -13.77 27.94 -18.22
CA ILE A 3 -15.18 28.30 -18.18
C ILE A 3 -15.21 29.81 -17.97
N TYR A 4 -15.39 30.52 -19.07
CA TYR A 4 -15.81 31.92 -19.05
C TYR A 4 -17.30 31.94 -18.71
N ASP A 5 -17.66 31.89 -17.43
CA ASP A 5 -19.03 32.26 -17.01
C ASP A 5 -19.13 33.78 -17.02
N ILE A 6 -19.26 34.30 -18.24
CA ILE A 6 -19.65 35.66 -18.52
C ILE A 6 -21.12 35.77 -18.10
N PHE A 7 -21.40 36.53 -17.03
CA PHE A 7 -22.73 37.05 -16.76
C PHE A 7 -23.21 37.82 -17.99
N PHE A 8 -24.01 37.17 -18.81
CA PHE A 8 -24.48 37.76 -20.04
C PHE A 8 -25.72 38.60 -19.72
N PHE A 9 -25.53 39.91 -19.63
CA PHE A 9 -26.61 40.91 -19.72
C PHE A 9 -27.19 40.93 -21.15
N GLU A 10 -27.56 39.77 -21.72
CA GLU A 10 -27.91 39.62 -23.15
C GLU A 10 -29.00 40.56 -23.62
N LYS A 11 -29.87 41.02 -22.70
CA LYS A 11 -30.98 41.89 -23.06
C LYS A 11 -30.87 43.32 -22.56
N ASN A 12 -29.95 43.64 -21.64
CA ASN A 12 -29.84 44.99 -21.06
C ASN A 12 -31.21 45.59 -20.63
N THR A 13 -32.20 44.75 -20.31
CA THR A 13 -33.60 45.15 -20.11
C THR A 13 -33.99 45.04 -18.64
N PHE A 14 -33.46 45.92 -17.81
CA PHE A 14 -34.16 46.31 -16.60
C PHE A 14 -35.31 47.20 -17.11
N GLY A 15 -36.57 46.77 -17.01
CA GLY A 15 -37.71 47.40 -17.71
C GLY A 15 -37.80 48.93 -17.63
N LEU A 16 -38.71 49.47 -16.82
CA LEU A 16 -38.82 50.91 -16.60
C LEU A 16 -38.41 51.26 -15.16
N CYS A 17 -37.61 52.31 -14.99
CA CYS A 17 -37.15 52.77 -13.68
C CYS A 17 -38.20 53.69 -13.03
N GLN A 18 -38.89 53.20 -12.00
CA GLN A 18 -39.90 53.98 -11.27
C GLN A 18 -39.32 55.25 -10.61
N MET A 19 -38.01 55.25 -10.32
CA MET A 19 -37.31 56.39 -9.73
C MET A 19 -36.99 57.49 -10.76
N GLN A 20 -37.28 57.28 -12.04
CA GLN A 20 -37.06 58.25 -13.10
C GLN A 20 -38.34 58.51 -13.91
N PRO A 21 -39.34 59.21 -13.32
CA PRO A 21 -40.57 59.57 -14.02
C PRO A 21 -40.31 60.56 -15.15
N LEU A 22 -41.10 60.45 -16.22
CA LEU A 22 -41.12 61.39 -17.34
C LEU A 22 -42.29 62.38 -17.21
N PRO A 23 -42.14 63.64 -17.63
CA PRO A 23 -43.27 64.57 -17.74
C PRO A 23 -44.29 64.02 -18.74
N GLY A 24 -45.53 63.77 -18.31
CA GLY A 24 -46.61 63.23 -19.15
C GLY A 24 -47.07 61.80 -18.82
N GLY A 25 -46.52 61.17 -17.79
CA GLY A 25 -46.93 59.84 -17.34
C GLY A 25 -46.11 58.75 -18.02
N GLY A 26 -45.26 58.08 -17.24
CA GLY A 26 -44.32 57.08 -17.73
C GLY A 26 -42.97 57.18 -17.00
N TYR A 27 -42.05 56.28 -17.33
CA TYR A 27 -40.76 56.13 -16.66
C TYR A 27 -39.67 55.91 -17.69
N LYS A 28 -38.44 56.32 -17.38
CA LYS A 28 -37.28 56.05 -18.27
C LYS A 28 -36.92 54.56 -18.26
N PRO A 29 -36.35 54.02 -19.36
CA PRO A 29 -35.73 52.70 -19.34
C PRO A 29 -34.68 52.60 -18.23
N CYS A 30 -34.65 51.49 -17.49
CA CYS A 30 -33.70 51.37 -16.39
C CYS A 30 -32.30 51.07 -16.94
N GLN A 31 -31.37 52.01 -16.74
CA GLN A 31 -29.95 51.83 -16.99
C GLN A 31 -29.29 51.37 -15.68
N ALA A 32 -29.35 50.07 -15.41
CA ALA A 32 -28.81 49.52 -14.17
C ALA A 32 -27.28 49.48 -14.23
N MET A 33 -26.65 50.46 -13.60
CA MET A 33 -25.23 50.40 -13.26
C MET A 33 -25.08 49.84 -11.85
N VAL A 34 -24.56 48.61 -11.75
CA VAL A 34 -24.30 47.99 -10.45
C VAL A 34 -23.03 48.59 -9.86
N THR A 35 -23.15 49.17 -8.68
CA THR A 35 -22.02 49.78 -7.94
C THR A 35 -21.48 48.87 -6.86
N GLN A 36 -22.34 48.05 -6.25
CA GLN A 36 -21.99 47.12 -5.19
C GLN A 36 -23.01 46.00 -5.09
N TRP A 37 -22.54 44.81 -4.71
CA TRP A 37 -23.37 43.68 -4.30
C TRP A 37 -23.39 43.55 -2.77
N SER A 38 -24.52 43.09 -2.24
CA SER A 38 -24.72 42.74 -0.84
C SER A 38 -25.32 41.34 -0.71
N GLY A 39 -25.08 40.69 0.44
CA GLY A 39 -25.62 39.35 0.73
C GLY A 39 -24.98 38.24 -0.11
N ALA A 40 -23.66 38.29 -0.33
CA ALA A 40 -22.95 37.18 -0.97
C ALA A 40 -22.88 35.96 -0.03
N TYR A 41 -22.82 34.76 -0.60
CA TYR A 41 -22.82 33.51 0.17
C TYR A 41 -21.42 33.17 0.69
N GLU A 42 -21.16 33.51 1.95
CA GLU A 42 -19.81 33.45 2.55
C GLU A 42 -19.28 32.03 2.80
N ASN A 43 -20.15 31.02 2.81
CA ASN A 43 -19.74 29.62 3.08
C ASN A 43 -18.96 28.99 1.92
N VAL A 44 -18.89 29.64 0.75
CA VAL A 44 -18.15 29.19 -0.43
C VAL A 44 -17.25 30.33 -0.89
N THR A 45 -15.98 30.02 -1.13
CA THR A 45 -14.99 30.97 -1.66
C THR A 45 -14.33 30.34 -2.89
N TYR A 46 -14.33 31.05 -4.01
CA TYR A 46 -13.64 30.61 -5.22
C TYR A 46 -12.13 30.86 -5.09
N GLU A 47 -11.32 29.84 -5.31
CA GLU A 47 -9.85 29.95 -5.18
C GLU A 47 -9.21 30.87 -6.22
N GLU A 48 -9.85 31.01 -7.39
CA GLU A 48 -9.29 31.79 -8.51
C GLU A 48 -9.31 33.30 -8.26
N ASN A 49 -10.25 33.81 -7.45
CA ASN A 49 -10.44 35.24 -7.25
C ASN A 49 -10.86 35.64 -5.82
N ASN A 50 -10.86 34.71 -4.87
CA ASN A 50 -11.37 34.89 -3.51
C ASN A 50 -12.82 35.45 -3.45
N GLY A 51 -13.59 35.27 -4.52
CA GLY A 51 -14.97 35.73 -4.62
C GLY A 51 -15.93 34.78 -3.93
N HIS A 52 -17.07 35.34 -3.50
CA HIS A 52 -18.19 34.58 -2.96
C HIS A 52 -19.33 34.53 -4.00
N PRO A 53 -20.06 33.40 -4.11
CA PRO A 53 -21.20 33.31 -5.01
C PRO A 53 -22.33 34.29 -4.65
N LEU A 54 -23.06 34.73 -5.66
CA LEU A 54 -24.27 35.55 -5.53
C LEU A 54 -25.49 34.68 -5.78
N LEU A 55 -26.39 34.61 -4.82
CA LEU A 55 -27.61 33.79 -4.87
C LEU A 55 -28.85 34.70 -5.04
N GLU A 56 -30.07 34.13 -5.14
CA GLU A 56 -31.31 34.91 -5.35
C GLU A 56 -31.62 35.91 -4.21
N ASP A 57 -31.09 35.67 -3.02
CA ASP A 57 -31.20 36.57 -1.88
C ASP A 57 -30.20 37.74 -1.94
N SER A 58 -29.12 37.62 -2.71
CA SER A 58 -28.16 38.70 -2.96
C SER A 58 -28.82 39.87 -3.70
N LYS A 59 -28.39 41.09 -3.38
CA LYS A 59 -28.94 42.34 -3.94
C LYS A 59 -27.84 43.22 -4.53
N ALA A 60 -28.18 43.97 -5.56
CA ALA A 60 -27.30 44.96 -6.18
C ALA A 60 -27.77 46.39 -5.91
N THR A 61 -26.80 47.28 -5.73
CA THR A 61 -27.00 48.71 -5.52
C THR A 61 -26.80 49.49 -6.83
N CYS A 62 -27.72 50.39 -7.13
CA CYS A 62 -27.63 51.31 -8.27
C CYS A 62 -27.71 52.76 -7.76
N PRO A 63 -26.96 53.72 -8.35
CA PRO A 63 -26.99 55.12 -7.91
C PRO A 63 -28.38 55.77 -7.96
N ILE A 64 -29.24 55.28 -8.85
CA ILE A 64 -30.58 55.84 -9.09
C ILE A 64 -31.61 55.22 -8.12
N GLY A 65 -31.58 53.90 -7.94
CA GLY A 65 -32.54 53.18 -7.09
C GLY A 65 -32.13 53.10 -5.62
N GLY A 66 -30.88 53.41 -5.32
CA GLY A 66 -30.32 53.30 -3.97
C GLY A 66 -29.80 51.90 -3.65
N LYS A 67 -29.52 51.69 -2.36
CA LYS A 67 -28.97 50.44 -1.83
C LYS A 67 -29.94 49.28 -2.07
N ASP A 68 -29.42 48.15 -2.54
CA ASP A 68 -30.12 46.87 -2.67
C ASP A 68 -31.41 46.89 -3.53
N CYS A 69 -31.50 47.84 -4.48
CA CYS A 69 -32.70 48.03 -5.30
C CYS A 69 -32.83 47.05 -6.48
N ILE A 70 -31.79 46.25 -6.77
CA ILE A 70 -31.78 45.25 -7.84
C ILE A 70 -31.80 43.85 -7.20
N SER A 71 -32.74 43.01 -7.61
CA SER A 71 -32.87 41.62 -7.14
C SER A 71 -32.50 40.62 -8.23
N ILE A 72 -31.91 39.50 -7.84
CA ILE A 72 -31.65 38.37 -8.70
C ILE A 72 -32.91 37.49 -8.73
N ILE A 73 -33.49 37.27 -9.92
CA ILE A 73 -34.67 36.40 -10.09
C ILE A 73 -34.24 34.94 -10.22
N ASN A 74 -33.11 34.72 -10.88
CA ASN A 74 -32.46 33.42 -11.03
C ASN A 74 -30.97 33.72 -11.22
N HIS A 75 -30.12 33.13 -10.38
CA HIS A 75 -28.68 33.37 -10.46
C HIS A 75 -28.02 32.68 -11.67
N GLY A 76 -28.70 31.72 -12.32
CA GLY A 76 -28.18 30.96 -13.46
C GLY A 76 -27.04 30.00 -13.13
N GLN A 77 -26.42 30.13 -11.95
CA GLN A 77 -25.44 29.20 -11.42
C GLN A 77 -26.06 27.80 -11.30
N VAL A 78 -25.46 26.81 -11.95
CA VAL A 78 -25.80 25.40 -11.74
C VAL A 78 -24.72 24.81 -10.86
N ALA A 79 -25.11 24.20 -9.75
CA ALA A 79 -24.18 23.47 -8.91
C ALA A 79 -23.65 22.26 -9.69
N GLU A 80 -22.47 22.39 -10.28
CA GLU A 80 -21.74 21.24 -10.79
C GLU A 80 -21.16 20.49 -9.60
N ILE A 81 -21.46 19.21 -9.50
CA ILE A 81 -20.88 18.36 -8.47
C ILE A 81 -19.39 18.25 -8.79
N THR A 82 -18.56 18.97 -8.03
CA THR A 82 -17.11 18.85 -8.16
C THR A 82 -16.64 17.54 -7.52
N GLU A 83 -15.47 17.05 -7.93
CA GLU A 83 -14.83 15.93 -7.24
C GLU A 83 -14.70 16.21 -5.73
N GLN A 84 -14.47 17.46 -5.31
CA GLN A 84 -14.39 17.82 -3.90
C GLN A 84 -15.73 17.69 -3.16
N ASN A 85 -16.86 17.96 -3.83
CA ASN A 85 -18.19 17.75 -3.25
C ASN A 85 -18.47 16.26 -3.04
N ILE A 86 -18.04 15.41 -3.98
CA ILE A 86 -18.10 13.94 -3.84
C ILE A 86 -17.19 13.49 -2.68
N ARG A 87 -15.96 14.05 -2.58
CA ARG A 87 -15.00 13.78 -1.48
C ARG A 87 -15.57 14.12 -0.10
N ASN A 88 -16.33 15.20 0.02
CA ASN A 88 -16.84 15.70 1.31
C ASN A 88 -18.19 15.07 1.72
N ALA A 89 -18.92 14.43 0.80
CA ALA A 89 -20.24 13.87 1.08
C ALA A 89 -20.20 12.54 1.85
N ARG A 90 -21.26 12.25 2.62
CA ARG A 90 -21.37 11.00 3.40
C ARG A 90 -21.67 9.83 2.46
N GLN A 91 -20.75 8.88 2.39
CA GLN A 91 -20.81 7.75 1.43
C GLN A 91 -22.10 6.94 1.53
N GLU A 92 -22.58 6.70 2.75
CA GLU A 92 -23.85 5.99 3.01
C GLU A 92 -25.03 6.65 2.30
N VAL A 93 -25.07 7.99 2.31
CA VAL A 93 -26.13 8.77 1.67
C VAL A 93 -26.01 8.71 0.15
N ILE A 94 -24.79 8.78 -0.38
CA ILE A 94 -24.52 8.65 -1.81
C ILE A 94 -24.97 7.28 -2.34
N ASN A 95 -24.66 6.21 -1.63
CA ASN A 95 -25.01 4.83 -2.03
C ASN A 95 -26.52 4.59 -2.02
N ILE A 96 -27.26 5.24 -1.10
CA ILE A 96 -28.72 5.18 -1.06
C ILE A 96 -29.35 5.98 -2.20
N LEU A 97 -28.83 7.18 -2.47
CA LEU A 97 -29.37 8.08 -3.49
C LEU A 97 -29.03 7.62 -4.92
N PHE A 98 -27.85 7.02 -5.11
CA PHE A 98 -27.32 6.60 -6.41
C PHE A 98 -26.87 5.12 -6.39
N PRO A 99 -27.79 4.16 -6.20
CA PRO A 99 -27.45 2.74 -6.05
C PRO A 99 -26.86 2.09 -7.32
N LEU A 100 -27.01 2.73 -8.48
CA LEU A 100 -26.41 2.30 -9.75
C LEU A 100 -25.04 2.93 -10.00
N MET A 101 -24.63 3.91 -9.19
CA MET A 101 -23.28 4.45 -9.22
C MET A 101 -22.37 3.46 -8.49
N GLN A 102 -21.86 2.47 -9.21
CA GLN A 102 -20.83 1.58 -8.72
C GLN A 102 -19.53 2.36 -8.60
N LEU A 103 -19.34 3.04 -7.46
CA LEU A 103 -17.99 3.32 -6.98
C LEU A 103 -17.40 1.95 -6.67
N GLU A 104 -16.62 1.39 -7.58
CA GLU A 104 -16.10 0.03 -7.42
C GLU A 104 -15.34 -0.05 -6.08
N GLU A 105 -15.33 -1.21 -5.42
CA GLU A 105 -14.39 -1.46 -4.29
C GLU A 105 -12.91 -1.33 -4.72
N ASN A 106 -12.65 -1.20 -6.02
CA ASN A 106 -11.36 -0.89 -6.63
C ASN A 106 -11.13 0.59 -6.94
N ASP A 107 -12.11 1.47 -6.69
CA ASP A 107 -11.83 2.89 -6.61
C ASP A 107 -10.93 3.14 -5.39
N ASN A 108 -9.75 3.70 -5.64
CA ASN A 108 -8.82 4.20 -4.62
C ASN A 108 -9.49 5.19 -3.64
N PHE A 109 -10.71 5.63 -3.92
CA PHE A 109 -11.52 6.54 -3.14
C PHE A 109 -12.19 5.89 -1.90
N VAL A 110 -12.73 4.67 -1.98
CA VAL A 110 -13.40 4.00 -0.84
C VAL A 110 -12.39 3.30 0.07
N LYS A 111 -11.37 2.67 -0.52
CA LYS A 111 -10.26 2.03 0.24
C LYS A 111 -9.47 3.01 1.11
N THR A 112 -9.54 4.30 0.82
CA THR A 112 -8.75 5.29 1.53
C THR A 112 -9.43 5.88 2.76
N ARG A 113 -10.76 5.84 2.94
CA ARG A 113 -11.40 6.48 4.11
C ARG A 113 -11.75 5.53 5.26
N THR A 114 -11.76 4.22 5.03
CA THR A 114 -12.05 3.24 6.08
C THR A 114 -10.77 2.94 6.86
N PRO A 115 -10.73 3.16 8.19
CA PRO A 115 -9.59 2.77 9.00
C PRO A 115 -9.40 1.25 8.92
N CYS A 116 -8.26 0.83 8.38
CA CYS A 116 -7.92 -0.58 8.24
C CYS A 116 -6.61 -0.88 8.96
N ILE A 117 -6.54 -2.09 9.53
CA ILE A 117 -5.29 -2.61 10.09
C ILE A 117 -4.42 -3.03 8.91
N LYS A 118 -3.37 -2.25 8.64
CA LYS A 118 -2.39 -2.55 7.59
C LYS A 118 -1.49 -3.71 8.00
N LYS A 119 -1.11 -3.74 9.29
CA LYS A 119 -0.23 -4.75 9.88
C LYS A 119 -0.60 -4.97 11.34
N ALA A 120 -0.56 -6.23 11.76
CA ALA A 120 -0.57 -6.63 13.17
C ALA A 120 0.66 -7.49 13.44
N TYR A 121 1.40 -7.21 14.51
CA TYR A 121 2.58 -8.01 14.87
C TYR A 121 2.95 -7.86 16.35
N PHE A 122 3.58 -8.89 16.91
CA PHE A 122 4.10 -8.84 18.27
C PHE A 122 5.50 -8.22 18.31
N THR A 123 5.80 -7.57 19.41
CA THR A 123 7.11 -6.99 19.73
C THR A 123 7.51 -7.35 21.15
N ASP A 124 8.81 -7.53 21.39
CA ASP A 124 9.34 -7.67 22.75
C ASP A 124 9.23 -6.34 23.53
N GLU A 125 9.55 -6.36 24.84
CA GLU A 125 9.58 -5.16 25.70
C GLU A 125 10.48 -4.03 25.16
N ARG A 126 11.40 -4.32 24.23
CA ARG A 126 12.31 -3.35 23.61
C ARG A 126 11.80 -2.86 22.24
N GLY A 127 10.63 -3.30 21.81
CA GLY A 127 10.00 -2.92 20.55
C GLY A 127 10.49 -3.70 19.31
N LYS A 128 11.27 -4.78 19.50
CA LYS A 128 11.73 -5.63 18.39
C LYS A 128 10.65 -6.63 18.01
N ARG A 129 10.35 -6.77 16.71
CA ARG A 129 9.34 -7.71 16.21
C ARG A 129 9.67 -9.16 16.57
N ILE A 130 8.70 -9.90 17.06
CA ILE A 130 8.80 -11.31 17.46
C ILE A 130 7.70 -12.15 16.79
N SER A 131 7.94 -13.46 16.69
CA SER A 131 6.98 -14.42 16.14
C SER A 131 5.77 -14.59 17.07
N GLU A 132 4.59 -14.80 16.49
CA GLU A 132 3.32 -15.07 17.19
C GLU A 132 3.35 -16.30 18.09
N LYS A 133 4.36 -17.17 17.99
CA LYS A 133 4.53 -18.36 18.84
C LYS A 133 5.47 -18.13 20.03
N ASN A 134 6.11 -16.97 20.09
CA ASN A 134 7.21 -16.68 21.02
C ASN A 134 6.93 -15.50 21.97
N PHE A 135 5.71 -14.95 21.96
CA PHE A 135 5.35 -13.85 22.85
C PHE A 135 5.36 -14.30 24.32
N ARG A 136 5.75 -13.37 25.20
CA ARG A 136 5.84 -13.55 26.64
C ARG A 136 4.94 -12.53 27.34
N LEU A 137 4.77 -12.71 28.64
CA LEU A 137 4.17 -11.69 29.48
C LEU A 137 4.96 -10.39 29.32
N ASN A 138 4.27 -9.24 29.28
CA ASN A 138 4.78 -7.88 29.03
C ASN A 138 5.19 -7.54 27.60
N ASP A 139 5.24 -8.50 26.68
CA ASP A 139 5.39 -8.21 25.25
C ASP A 139 4.16 -7.46 24.72
N SER A 140 4.27 -6.86 23.53
CA SER A 140 3.24 -5.96 23.00
C SER A 140 2.76 -6.37 21.61
N LEU A 141 1.44 -6.37 21.40
CA LEU A 141 0.80 -6.41 20.09
C LEU A 141 0.76 -4.99 19.52
N CYS A 142 1.40 -4.79 18.37
CA CYS A 142 1.39 -3.55 17.61
C CYS A 142 0.40 -3.66 16.45
N LEU A 143 -0.53 -2.71 16.38
CA LEU A 143 -1.45 -2.54 15.25
C LEU A 143 -1.10 -1.26 14.51
N GLU A 144 -0.80 -1.38 13.22
CA GLU A 144 -0.59 -0.23 12.34
C GLU A 144 -1.89 0.05 11.58
N MET A 145 -2.57 1.11 11.97
CA MET A 145 -3.77 1.62 11.33
C MET A 145 -3.39 2.50 10.15
N THR A 146 -4.11 2.38 9.04
CA THR A 146 -3.96 3.27 7.88
C THR A 146 -5.30 3.67 7.30
N GLY A 147 -5.32 4.87 6.75
CA GLY A 147 -6.40 5.45 5.96
C GLY A 147 -6.09 6.93 5.70
N ASN A 148 -7.05 7.66 5.18
CA ASN A 148 -7.00 9.08 4.83
C ASN A 148 -8.10 9.78 5.64
N TYR A 149 -7.76 10.91 6.25
CA TYR A 149 -8.66 11.70 7.11
C TYR A 149 -9.17 10.93 8.34
N LEU A 150 -8.32 10.07 8.93
CA LEU A 150 -8.66 9.29 10.12
C LEU A 150 -8.40 10.04 11.43
N LYS A 151 -7.72 11.18 11.38
CA LYS A 151 -7.44 11.95 12.58
C LYS A 151 -8.76 12.32 13.27
N ASP A 152 -8.82 12.01 14.57
CA ASP A 152 -9.97 12.22 15.46
C ASP A 152 -11.18 11.27 15.24
N GLU A 153 -11.11 10.34 14.30
CA GLU A 153 -12.11 9.27 14.13
C GLU A 153 -12.06 8.28 15.29
N VAL A 154 -13.22 7.73 15.65
CA VAL A 154 -13.38 6.80 16.77
C VAL A 154 -13.65 5.40 16.22
N VAL A 155 -12.81 4.44 16.62
CA VAL A 155 -12.91 3.05 16.15
C VAL A 155 -13.02 2.06 17.30
N ASN A 156 -13.76 0.99 17.04
CA ASN A 156 -13.79 -0.21 17.88
C ASN A 156 -12.97 -1.29 17.19
N ILE A 157 -12.02 -1.88 17.91
CA ILE A 157 -11.12 -2.90 17.35
C ILE A 157 -11.32 -4.21 18.13
N GLU A 158 -11.83 -5.23 17.46
CA GLU A 158 -11.95 -6.58 18.00
C GLU A 158 -10.63 -7.33 17.81
N LEU A 159 -10.10 -7.92 18.89
CA LEU A 159 -8.81 -8.61 18.86
C LEU A 159 -9.01 -10.13 18.82
N PRO A 160 -8.48 -10.83 17.80
CA PRO A 160 -8.61 -12.27 17.69
C PRO A 160 -7.52 -12.97 18.51
N ASN A 161 -7.72 -13.15 19.83
CA ASN A 161 -6.90 -14.11 20.58
C ASN A 161 -7.54 -14.56 21.90
N ASP A 162 -7.82 -15.85 22.05
CA ASP A 162 -8.48 -16.41 23.24
C ASP A 162 -7.53 -16.79 24.39
N THR A 163 -6.23 -16.64 24.17
CA THR A 163 -5.20 -17.17 25.08
C THR A 163 -4.54 -16.12 25.98
N VAL A 164 -4.76 -14.83 25.68
CA VAL A 164 -4.10 -13.71 26.36
C VAL A 164 -5.05 -12.55 26.62
N ASP A 165 -4.83 -11.84 27.74
CA ASP A 165 -5.47 -10.56 28.00
C ASP A 165 -4.55 -9.42 27.58
N PHE A 166 -5.12 -8.43 26.88
CA PHE A 166 -4.42 -7.23 26.43
C PHE A 166 -4.74 -6.03 27.31
N GLN A 167 -3.78 -5.13 27.47
CA GLN A 167 -3.90 -3.87 28.19
C GLN A 167 -3.55 -2.69 27.28
N HIS A 168 -4.38 -1.64 27.32
CA HIS A 168 -4.15 -0.35 26.67
C HIS A 168 -4.33 0.76 27.71
N ASP A 169 -3.41 1.73 27.76
CA ASP A 169 -3.45 2.85 28.73
C ASP A 169 -3.78 2.42 30.18
N GLU A 170 -3.06 1.41 30.67
CA GLU A 170 -3.22 0.88 32.04
C GLU A 170 -4.57 0.18 32.33
N LYS A 171 -5.44 0.04 31.33
CA LYS A 171 -6.71 -0.68 31.42
C LYS A 171 -6.68 -1.98 30.64
N ILE A 172 -7.12 -3.06 31.27
CA ILE A 172 -7.29 -4.36 30.63
C ILE A 172 -8.51 -4.30 29.72
N LEU A 173 -8.40 -4.82 28.50
CA LEU A 173 -9.50 -4.84 27.54
C LEU A 173 -10.55 -5.88 27.94
N GLU A 174 -11.77 -5.42 28.19
CA GLU A 174 -12.93 -6.27 28.41
C GLU A 174 -13.42 -6.82 27.06
N GLU A 175 -13.83 -8.09 27.04
CA GLU A 175 -14.33 -8.79 25.83
C GLU A 175 -13.35 -8.79 24.64
N LYS A 176 -12.07 -8.42 24.88
CA LYS A 176 -11.02 -8.28 23.86
C LYS A 176 -11.34 -7.25 22.78
N ILE A 177 -12.13 -6.24 23.13
CA ILE A 177 -12.46 -5.12 22.25
C ILE A 177 -11.78 -3.87 22.79
N LEU A 178 -10.94 -3.24 21.96
CA LEU A 178 -10.49 -1.88 22.21
C LEU A 178 -11.63 -0.94 21.78
N ARG A 179 -12.39 -0.46 22.76
CA ARG A 179 -13.54 0.41 22.54
C ARG A 179 -13.16 1.87 22.46
N ASP A 180 -13.86 2.61 21.60
CA ASP A 180 -13.81 4.06 21.48
C ASP A 180 -12.39 4.65 21.32
N TYR A 181 -11.52 3.93 20.61
CA TYR A 181 -10.16 4.42 20.38
C TYR A 181 -10.17 5.57 19.38
N LYS A 182 -9.69 6.73 19.82
CA LYS A 182 -9.56 7.93 18.98
C LYS A 182 -8.25 7.90 18.21
N LEU A 183 -8.35 7.77 16.89
CA LEU A 183 -7.19 7.73 15.99
C LEU A 183 -6.45 9.07 16.00
N LYS A 184 -5.14 9.01 16.22
CA LYS A 184 -4.28 10.21 16.37
C LYS A 184 -3.87 10.81 15.03
N ALA A 185 -3.88 10.01 13.97
CA ALA A 185 -3.49 10.41 12.62
C ALA A 185 -4.00 9.40 11.58
N ASP A 186 -3.88 9.77 10.30
CA ASP A 186 -4.14 8.94 9.11
C ASP A 186 -3.31 7.65 9.09
N ARG A 187 -2.15 7.66 9.76
CA ARG A 187 -1.39 6.48 10.13
C ARG A 187 -1.18 6.49 11.62
N ASP A 188 -1.86 5.60 12.33
CA ASP A 188 -1.74 5.51 13.78
C ASP A 188 -1.16 4.16 14.18
N LYS A 189 -0.38 4.16 15.26
CA LYS A 189 0.22 2.94 15.82
C LYS A 189 -0.35 2.72 17.22
N ILE A 190 -1.09 1.63 17.36
CA ILE A 190 -1.71 1.21 18.61
C ILE A 190 -0.84 0.11 19.21
N ILE A 191 -0.52 0.23 20.51
CA ILE A 191 0.32 -0.73 21.23
C ILE A 191 -0.47 -1.30 22.40
N LEU A 192 -0.61 -2.62 22.43
CA LEU A 192 -1.38 -3.35 23.42
C LEU A 192 -0.46 -4.31 24.18
N LYS A 193 -0.35 -4.16 25.51
CA LYS A 193 0.53 -5.00 26.33
C LYS A 193 -0.14 -6.31 26.72
N ILE A 194 0.61 -7.41 26.70
CA ILE A 194 0.15 -8.71 27.17
C ILE A 194 0.31 -8.78 28.69
N VAL A 195 -0.79 -8.96 29.42
CA VAL A 195 -0.78 -8.86 30.89
C VAL A 195 -1.26 -10.10 31.63
N ARG A 196 -1.87 -11.07 30.94
CA ARG A 196 -2.22 -12.36 31.55
C ARG A 196 -2.22 -13.48 30.52
N LEU A 197 -1.69 -14.63 30.93
CA LEU A 197 -1.89 -15.93 30.27
C LEU A 197 -2.93 -16.70 31.10
N GLN A 198 -4.05 -17.13 30.50
CA GLN A 198 -5.16 -17.67 31.29
C GLN A 198 -4.84 -19.07 31.90
N PRO A 199 -5.14 -19.35 33.19
CA PRO A 199 -4.67 -20.55 33.92
C PRO A 199 -5.16 -21.92 33.41
N THR A 200 -6.35 -21.98 32.79
CA THR A 200 -6.90 -23.21 32.19
C THR A 200 -6.07 -23.71 31.01
N ALA A 201 -5.18 -22.86 30.46
CA ALA A 201 -4.32 -23.16 29.33
C ALA A 201 -3.11 -24.05 29.68
N VAL A 202 -2.58 -24.00 30.91
CA VAL A 202 -1.30 -24.69 31.23
C VAL A 202 -1.46 -26.20 31.41
N VAL A 203 -2.50 -26.63 32.15
CA VAL A 203 -2.75 -28.05 32.41
C VAL A 203 -3.36 -28.75 31.19
N THR A 204 -4.22 -28.04 30.44
CA THR A 204 -4.76 -28.51 29.18
C THR A 204 -3.68 -28.60 28.10
N ALA A 205 -2.74 -27.65 28.01
CA ALA A 205 -1.63 -27.72 27.03
C ALA A 205 -0.76 -28.99 27.19
N ILE A 206 -0.47 -29.44 28.41
CA ILE A 206 0.37 -30.63 28.62
C ILE A 206 -0.35 -31.93 28.19
N ILE A 207 -1.66 -32.00 28.42
CA ILE A 207 -2.47 -33.18 28.09
C ILE A 207 -2.82 -33.17 26.59
N THR A 208 -3.16 -32.00 26.04
CA THR A 208 -3.45 -31.74 24.63
C THR A 208 -2.20 -31.94 23.76
N LEU A 209 -0.99 -31.52 24.16
CA LEU A 209 0.24 -31.81 23.39
C LEU A 209 0.49 -33.31 23.12
N LYS A 210 0.03 -34.20 24.03
CA LYS A 210 0.14 -35.66 23.84
C LYS A 210 -0.96 -36.23 22.94
N SER A 211 -2.18 -35.71 22.97
CA SER A 211 -3.31 -36.21 22.17
C SER A 211 -3.45 -35.51 20.80
N THR A 212 -3.15 -34.22 20.71
CA THR A 212 -3.27 -33.42 19.49
C THR A 212 -2.15 -33.70 18.50
N ASN A 213 -1.04 -34.34 18.88
CA ASN A 213 -0.07 -34.85 17.91
C ASN A 213 -0.69 -35.93 16.98
N GLN A 214 -1.79 -36.58 17.41
CA GLN A 214 -2.57 -37.50 16.58
C GLN A 214 -3.80 -36.87 15.93
N GLN A 215 -4.29 -35.71 16.41
CA GLN A 215 -5.58 -35.13 16.00
C GLN A 215 -5.47 -33.76 15.28
N LEU A 216 -4.38 -33.00 15.42
CA LEU A 216 -4.13 -31.73 14.70
C LEU A 216 -4.02 -31.90 13.18
N THR A 217 -3.84 -33.13 12.70
CA THR A 217 -3.75 -33.42 11.26
C THR A 217 -5.09 -33.28 10.53
N ALA A 218 -6.22 -33.11 11.24
CA ALA A 218 -7.56 -33.18 10.64
C ALA A 218 -8.37 -31.87 10.58
N GLU A 219 -8.15 -30.87 11.46
CA GLU A 219 -9.10 -29.73 11.62
C GLU A 219 -8.60 -28.33 11.20
N LEU A 220 -7.37 -28.17 10.69
CA LEU A 220 -6.83 -26.88 10.17
C LEU A 220 -7.30 -26.51 8.73
N LYS A 221 -8.46 -26.98 8.30
CA LYS A 221 -8.97 -26.76 6.93
C LYS A 221 -9.90 -25.55 6.81
N GLN A 222 -9.35 -24.33 6.94
CA GLN A 222 -9.88 -23.05 6.40
C GLN A 222 -8.93 -21.91 6.83
N SER A 223 -8.07 -21.28 6.03
CA SER A 223 -7.55 -21.46 4.67
C SER A 223 -6.16 -22.10 4.79
N GLU A 224 -5.90 -23.21 4.09
CA GLU A 224 -4.57 -23.85 4.07
C GLU A 224 -3.47 -22.96 3.47
N TRP A 225 -3.84 -21.81 2.88
CA TRP A 225 -2.99 -20.95 2.06
C TRP A 225 -2.82 -19.56 2.69
N ASP A 226 -1.59 -19.04 2.57
CA ASP A 226 -1.19 -17.69 2.97
C ASP A 226 -0.30 -17.08 1.87
N THR A 227 -0.02 -15.77 1.95
CA THR A 227 0.77 -15.04 0.94
C THR A 227 1.78 -14.11 1.61
N GLU A 228 3.06 -14.31 1.34
CA GLU A 228 4.12 -13.35 1.67
C GLU A 228 4.42 -12.44 0.49
N THR A 229 4.73 -11.17 0.76
CA THR A 229 5.04 -10.17 -0.27
C THR A 229 6.26 -9.32 0.08
N MET A 230 6.93 -8.80 -0.94
CA MET A 230 8.02 -7.86 -0.84
C MET A 230 7.86 -6.73 -1.85
N ASP A 231 7.78 -5.51 -1.35
CA ASP A 231 7.68 -4.31 -2.16
C ASP A 231 9.07 -3.82 -2.59
N LEU A 232 9.52 -4.30 -3.74
CA LEU A 232 10.79 -3.88 -4.35
C LEU A 232 10.63 -2.50 -5.00
N PRO A 233 11.59 -1.57 -4.79
CA PRO A 233 11.53 -0.20 -5.32
C PRO A 233 11.64 -0.18 -6.85
N GLN A 234 11.57 1.04 -7.43
CA GLN A 234 11.63 1.40 -8.86
C GLN A 234 11.92 0.27 -9.86
N ARG A 235 11.09 0.18 -10.92
CA ARG A 235 11.34 -0.74 -12.04
C ARG A 235 12.61 -0.32 -12.80
N ILE A 236 13.67 -1.11 -12.66
CA ILE A 236 14.90 -1.00 -13.45
C ILE A 236 14.91 -2.13 -14.45
N PHE A 237 15.10 -1.80 -15.72
CA PHE A 237 15.13 -2.77 -16.81
C PHE A 237 16.57 -3.05 -17.25
N GLN A 238 16.82 -4.27 -17.68
CA GLN A 238 18.08 -4.65 -18.31
C GLN A 238 18.31 -3.87 -19.61
N ARG A 239 19.58 -3.66 -19.96
CA ARG A 239 20.00 -2.88 -21.13
C ARG A 239 20.44 -3.77 -22.30
N GLY A 240 20.90 -4.97 -22.01
CA GLY A 240 21.27 -5.99 -22.99
C GLY A 240 20.52 -7.30 -22.73
N GLU A 241 20.92 -8.36 -23.43
CA GLU A 241 20.34 -9.69 -23.26
C GLU A 241 20.89 -10.40 -22.01
N TYR A 242 22.12 -10.09 -21.62
CA TYR A 242 22.89 -10.87 -20.63
C TYR A 242 23.19 -10.16 -19.31
N ASP A 243 22.63 -8.97 -19.08
CA ASP A 243 22.85 -8.15 -17.87
C ASP A 243 21.73 -8.28 -16.82
N CYS A 244 21.00 -9.40 -16.82
CA CYS A 244 19.95 -9.68 -15.83
C CYS A 244 20.47 -9.70 -14.38
N VAL A 245 21.66 -10.28 -14.15
CA VAL A 245 22.29 -10.36 -12.81
C VAL A 245 22.62 -8.99 -12.21
N PRO A 246 23.41 -8.11 -12.86
CA PRO A 246 23.71 -6.78 -12.30
C PRO A 246 22.45 -5.91 -12.18
N THR A 247 21.46 -6.09 -13.06
CA THR A 247 20.18 -5.35 -12.96
C THR A 247 19.38 -5.77 -11.73
N MET A 248 19.22 -7.07 -11.47
CA MET A 248 18.56 -7.56 -10.25
C MET A 248 19.35 -7.18 -9.00
N ALA A 249 20.68 -7.25 -9.05
CA ALA A 249 21.52 -6.81 -7.95
C ALA A 249 21.30 -5.32 -7.63
N GLN A 250 21.15 -4.46 -8.63
CA GLN A 250 20.83 -3.05 -8.42
C GLN A 250 19.48 -2.84 -7.73
N ILE A 251 18.43 -3.55 -8.16
CA ILE A 251 17.10 -3.47 -7.53
C ILE A 251 17.16 -3.94 -6.07
N ALA A 252 17.82 -5.06 -5.80
CA ALA A 252 17.98 -5.58 -4.44
C ALA A 252 18.81 -4.63 -3.55
N ALA A 253 19.87 -4.00 -4.09
CA ALA A 253 20.71 -3.06 -3.36
C ALA A 253 19.92 -1.79 -2.99
N ASN A 254 19.13 -1.26 -3.93
CA ASN A 254 18.23 -0.14 -3.68
C ASN A 254 17.23 -0.45 -2.56
N TYR A 255 16.65 -1.66 -2.55
CA TYR A 255 15.76 -2.11 -1.47
C TYR A 255 16.47 -2.15 -0.12
N LEU A 256 17.71 -2.65 -0.09
CA LEU A 256 18.53 -2.77 1.13
C LEU A 256 19.24 -1.45 1.53
N GLY A 257 18.98 -0.35 0.82
CA GLY A 257 19.50 0.97 1.17
C GLY A 257 21.01 1.11 1.00
N PHE A 258 21.61 0.43 0.01
CA PHE A 258 22.98 0.70 -0.40
C PHE A 258 23.11 0.75 -1.92
N SER A 259 23.94 1.66 -2.42
CA SER A 259 24.20 1.83 -3.84
C SER A 259 25.64 1.42 -4.17
N ASN A 260 25.81 0.78 -5.32
CA ASN A 260 27.12 0.55 -5.92
C ASN A 260 27.23 1.42 -7.17
N PRO A 261 28.20 2.34 -7.27
CA PRO A 261 28.32 3.23 -8.43
C PRO A 261 28.61 2.46 -9.74
N ASN A 262 29.10 1.23 -9.64
CA ASN A 262 29.58 0.46 -10.79
C ASN A 262 28.50 -0.39 -11.46
N PHE A 263 27.25 -0.39 -10.99
CA PHE A 263 26.18 -1.19 -11.61
C PHE A 263 26.04 -0.94 -13.12
N ARG A 264 26.18 0.32 -13.54
CA ARG A 264 26.10 0.68 -14.96
C ARG A 264 27.27 0.13 -15.77
N GLU A 265 28.48 0.20 -15.21
CA GLU A 265 29.69 -0.35 -15.84
C GLU A 265 29.61 -1.89 -15.92
N ASP A 266 29.12 -2.53 -14.85
CA ASP A 266 28.92 -3.97 -14.80
C ASP A 266 27.88 -4.45 -15.82
N GLN A 267 26.79 -3.70 -16.03
CA GLN A 267 25.85 -3.95 -17.13
C GLN A 267 26.52 -3.81 -18.50
N ASP A 268 27.28 -2.73 -18.71
CA ASP A 268 27.97 -2.46 -19.98
C ASP A 268 29.05 -3.51 -20.31
N LYS A 269 29.64 -4.18 -19.31
CA LYS A 269 30.57 -5.31 -19.49
C LYS A 269 29.88 -6.62 -19.92
N ARG A 270 28.56 -6.72 -19.79
CA ARG A 270 27.77 -7.95 -20.05
C ARG A 270 26.99 -7.87 -21.36
N LYS A 271 27.52 -7.15 -22.36
CA LYS A 271 26.87 -7.00 -23.67
C LYS A 271 26.82 -8.31 -24.46
N ASP A 272 27.86 -9.14 -24.34
CA ASP A 272 28.04 -10.33 -25.17
C ASP A 272 27.99 -11.65 -24.38
N SER A 273 27.98 -11.59 -23.03
CA SER A 273 27.88 -12.79 -22.19
C SER A 273 27.41 -12.50 -20.76
N GLY A 274 26.65 -13.44 -20.22
CA GLY A 274 26.06 -13.36 -18.88
C GLY A 274 26.98 -13.90 -17.78
N LEU A 275 26.45 -13.90 -16.56
CA LEU A 275 27.07 -14.60 -15.43
C LEU A 275 26.44 -15.99 -15.28
N SER A 276 27.27 -17.00 -15.11
CA SER A 276 26.79 -18.32 -14.69
C SER A 276 26.12 -18.23 -13.32
N ALA A 277 25.23 -19.17 -13.02
CA ALA A 277 24.51 -19.19 -11.76
C ALA A 277 25.47 -19.18 -10.54
N LEU A 278 26.56 -19.95 -10.58
CA LEU A 278 27.58 -19.94 -9.52
C LEU A 278 28.38 -18.64 -9.47
N ASN A 279 28.76 -18.08 -10.62
CA ASN A 279 29.50 -16.81 -10.65
C ASN A 279 28.65 -15.62 -10.19
N SER A 280 27.31 -15.72 -10.27
CA SER A 280 26.40 -14.71 -9.74
C SER A 280 26.54 -14.53 -8.23
N ILE A 281 26.80 -15.61 -7.47
CA ILE A 281 27.04 -15.56 -6.02
C ILE A 281 28.32 -14.77 -5.71
N GLY A 282 29.40 -15.08 -6.43
CA GLY A 282 30.68 -14.37 -6.28
C GLY A 282 30.56 -12.89 -6.64
N TYR A 283 29.84 -12.57 -7.72
CA TYR A 283 29.54 -11.20 -8.12
C TYR A 283 28.79 -10.45 -7.02
N LEU A 284 27.64 -10.98 -6.56
CA LEU A 284 26.82 -10.40 -5.50
C LEU A 284 27.63 -10.14 -4.22
N THR A 285 28.47 -11.09 -3.83
CA THR A 285 29.35 -10.96 -2.67
C THR A 285 30.36 -9.83 -2.84
N THR A 286 30.95 -9.70 -4.03
CA THR A 286 31.97 -8.68 -4.34
C THR A 286 31.40 -7.27 -4.28
N ILE A 287 30.13 -7.08 -4.66
CA ILE A 287 29.48 -5.77 -4.69
C ILE A 287 28.81 -5.38 -3.36
N GLY A 288 28.99 -6.17 -2.31
CA GLY A 288 28.58 -5.81 -0.94
C GLY A 288 27.36 -6.54 -0.37
N PHE A 289 26.87 -7.59 -1.03
CA PHE A 289 25.86 -8.46 -0.42
C PHE A 289 26.49 -9.51 0.49
N ASP A 290 25.82 -9.81 1.59
CA ASP A 290 25.91 -11.10 2.27
C ASP A 290 24.84 -12.04 1.67
N VAL A 291 25.30 -13.17 1.12
CA VAL A 291 24.49 -14.07 0.29
C VAL A 291 24.31 -15.40 1.01
N LYS A 292 23.07 -15.71 1.39
CA LYS A 292 22.70 -17.01 1.92
C LYS A 292 22.04 -17.85 0.82
N ALA A 293 22.64 -18.97 0.46
CA ALA A 293 22.05 -19.90 -0.51
C ALA A 293 21.17 -20.96 0.17
N PHE A 294 20.10 -21.39 -0.48
CA PHE A 294 19.41 -22.63 -0.15
C PHE A 294 20.22 -23.82 -0.70
N LEU A 295 20.48 -24.81 0.15
CA LEU A 295 21.41 -25.91 -0.14
C LEU A 295 20.74 -27.27 0.10
N ASP A 296 20.95 -28.23 -0.81
CA ASP A 296 20.79 -29.68 -0.52
C ASP A 296 22.14 -30.32 -0.20
N ASN A 297 23.21 -29.87 -0.87
CA ASN A 297 24.59 -30.22 -0.57
C ASN A 297 25.30 -29.00 0.05
N PRO A 298 25.97 -29.14 1.21
CA PRO A 298 26.66 -28.03 1.87
C PRO A 298 27.62 -27.22 0.99
N ASN A 299 28.16 -27.84 -0.06
CA ASN A 299 29.16 -27.24 -0.93
C ASN A 299 28.65 -26.89 -2.33
N ASP A 300 27.38 -27.16 -2.63
CA ASP A 300 26.82 -26.94 -3.98
C ASP A 300 25.45 -26.28 -3.90
N PRO A 301 25.36 -24.97 -4.19
CA PRO A 301 24.09 -24.24 -4.26
C PRO A 301 23.35 -24.46 -5.58
N TYR A 302 23.91 -25.19 -6.54
CA TYR A 302 23.36 -25.37 -7.87
C TYR A 302 22.58 -26.67 -8.02
N PHE A 303 21.29 -26.55 -8.34
CA PHE A 303 20.40 -27.67 -8.55
C PHE A 303 20.33 -28.05 -10.04
N ALA A 304 21.30 -28.80 -10.55
CA ALA A 304 21.40 -29.11 -11.98
C ALA A 304 20.13 -29.72 -12.62
N LYS A 305 19.33 -30.46 -11.83
CA LYS A 305 18.05 -31.06 -12.27
C LYS A 305 16.81 -30.28 -11.80
N GLY A 306 16.99 -29.09 -11.23
CA GLY A 306 15.96 -28.33 -10.54
C GLY A 306 15.79 -28.77 -9.07
N ILE A 307 14.95 -28.06 -8.32
CA ILE A 307 14.76 -28.26 -6.88
C ILE A 307 14.15 -29.66 -6.61
N PRO A 308 14.85 -30.59 -5.93
CA PRO A 308 14.34 -31.95 -5.72
C PRO A 308 13.02 -31.96 -4.95
N ASP A 309 12.13 -32.91 -5.25
CA ASP A 309 10.82 -33.02 -4.58
C ASP A 309 10.95 -33.09 -3.05
N LYS A 310 11.92 -33.87 -2.57
CA LYS A 310 12.25 -34.00 -1.14
C LYS A 310 12.68 -32.69 -0.46
N LYS A 311 13.05 -31.66 -1.24
CA LYS A 311 13.54 -30.35 -0.78
C LYS A 311 12.58 -29.20 -1.07
N LYS A 312 11.45 -29.47 -1.76
CA LYS A 312 10.47 -28.44 -2.12
C LYS A 312 9.93 -27.72 -0.88
N LYS A 313 9.63 -28.49 0.17
CA LYS A 313 9.11 -27.94 1.42
C LYS A 313 10.09 -26.97 2.06
N GLU A 314 11.34 -27.37 2.22
CA GLU A 314 12.38 -26.53 2.80
C GLU A 314 12.71 -25.32 1.90
N ALA A 315 12.60 -25.46 0.57
CA ALA A 315 12.77 -24.36 -0.36
C ALA A 315 11.67 -23.30 -0.21
N ILE A 316 10.39 -23.71 -0.11
CA ILE A 316 9.28 -22.79 0.13
C ILE A 316 9.47 -22.07 1.48
N GLN A 317 9.77 -22.84 2.53
CA GLN A 317 10.04 -22.28 3.85
C GLN A 317 11.19 -21.27 3.82
N PHE A 318 12.29 -21.58 3.11
CA PHE A 318 13.43 -20.68 2.95
C PHE A 318 13.03 -19.35 2.28
N ILE A 319 12.21 -19.39 1.23
CA ILE A 319 11.73 -18.19 0.54
C ILE A 319 10.86 -17.36 1.48
N VAL A 320 9.84 -17.99 2.10
CA VAL A 320 8.90 -17.34 3.02
C VAL A 320 9.63 -16.66 4.17
N GLU A 321 10.49 -17.40 4.88
CA GLU A 321 11.25 -16.85 6.01
C GLU A 321 12.18 -15.72 5.56
N SER A 322 12.75 -15.79 4.36
CA SER A 322 13.61 -14.73 3.83
C SER A 322 12.82 -13.44 3.58
N LEU A 323 11.64 -13.53 2.96
CA LEU A 323 10.77 -12.38 2.72
C LEU A 323 10.29 -11.75 4.03
N GLN A 324 9.87 -12.57 5.01
CA GLN A 324 9.46 -12.12 6.34
C GLN A 324 10.58 -11.36 7.10
N ASN A 325 11.84 -11.71 6.81
CA ASN A 325 13.02 -11.07 7.39
C ASN A 325 13.57 -9.92 6.52
N ASN A 326 12.80 -9.41 5.56
CA ASN A 326 13.19 -8.34 4.63
C ASN A 326 14.47 -8.64 3.84
N LYS A 327 14.67 -9.91 3.46
CA LYS A 327 15.79 -10.34 2.63
C LYS A 327 15.31 -10.61 1.21
N PRO A 328 15.70 -9.80 0.21
CA PRO A 328 15.33 -10.07 -1.18
C PRO A 328 15.69 -11.48 -1.59
N VAL A 329 14.71 -12.21 -2.11
CA VAL A 329 14.93 -13.57 -2.61
C VAL A 329 15.23 -13.49 -4.10
N TYR A 330 16.44 -13.91 -4.44
CA TYR A 330 16.97 -13.93 -5.80
C TYR A 330 16.93 -15.36 -6.33
N LEU A 331 16.31 -15.56 -7.50
CA LEU A 331 16.23 -16.86 -8.15
C LEU A 331 17.02 -16.83 -9.45
N CYS A 332 17.81 -17.89 -9.67
CA CYS A 332 18.26 -18.26 -11.01
C CYS A 332 17.32 -19.33 -11.54
N PHE A 333 16.67 -19.07 -12.67
CA PHE A 333 15.79 -20.03 -13.33
C PHE A 333 15.97 -19.99 -14.85
N ALA A 334 15.45 -20.98 -15.57
CA ALA A 334 15.33 -20.94 -17.01
C ALA A 334 13.93 -21.37 -17.42
N ASP A 335 13.35 -20.71 -18.42
CA ASP A 335 12.18 -21.20 -19.10
C ASP A 335 12.54 -22.29 -20.14
N GLU A 336 11.56 -22.81 -20.88
CA GLU A 336 11.77 -23.85 -21.90
C GLU A 336 12.78 -23.41 -22.98
N GLU A 337 12.60 -22.22 -23.53
CA GLU A 337 13.48 -21.67 -24.57
C GLU A 337 14.92 -21.47 -24.06
N MET A 338 15.06 -20.94 -22.85
CA MET A 338 16.36 -20.77 -22.20
C MET A 338 17.05 -22.11 -21.95
N GLN A 339 16.30 -23.15 -21.55
CA GLN A 339 16.85 -24.49 -21.33
C GLN A 339 17.43 -25.08 -22.61
N GLU A 340 16.74 -24.93 -23.75
CA GLU A 340 17.22 -25.40 -25.05
C GLU A 340 18.52 -24.69 -25.48
N LYS A 341 18.65 -23.40 -25.14
CA LYS A 341 19.82 -22.58 -25.44
C LYS A 341 20.96 -22.72 -24.41
N GLY A 342 20.76 -23.49 -23.33
CA GLY A 342 21.71 -23.57 -22.22
C GLY A 342 21.87 -22.25 -21.45
N MET A 343 20.85 -21.39 -21.50
CA MET A 343 20.79 -20.08 -20.86
C MET A 343 20.01 -20.14 -19.55
N GLY A 344 20.13 -19.07 -18.76
CA GLY A 344 19.35 -18.87 -17.55
C GLY A 344 19.09 -17.39 -17.32
N HIS A 345 18.22 -17.12 -16.36
CA HIS A 345 17.72 -15.79 -16.06
C HIS A 345 17.72 -15.54 -14.55
N ALA A 346 17.91 -14.27 -14.18
CA ALA A 346 17.93 -13.80 -12.82
C ALA A 346 16.71 -12.94 -12.53
N ILE A 347 16.00 -13.26 -11.45
CA ILE A 347 14.78 -12.58 -11.02
C ILE A 347 14.77 -12.36 -9.51
N LEU A 348 13.90 -11.46 -9.05
CA LEU A 348 13.65 -11.25 -7.63
C LEU A 348 12.20 -11.59 -7.29
N VAL A 349 11.97 -12.38 -6.25
CA VAL A 349 10.63 -12.70 -5.77
C VAL A 349 9.96 -11.46 -5.18
N THR A 350 8.72 -11.21 -5.59
CA THR A 350 7.86 -10.13 -5.08
C THR A 350 6.70 -10.66 -4.27
N ALA A 351 6.23 -11.88 -4.54
CA ALA A 351 5.25 -12.55 -3.70
C ALA A 351 5.36 -14.07 -3.80
N ILE A 352 4.91 -14.77 -2.77
CA ILE A 352 4.70 -16.22 -2.78
C ILE A 352 3.40 -16.55 -2.06
N ARG A 353 2.48 -17.24 -2.74
CA ARG A 353 1.29 -17.84 -2.14
C ARG A 353 1.58 -19.29 -1.82
N TYR A 354 1.54 -19.68 -0.56
CA TYR A 354 2.04 -20.97 -0.09
C TYR A 354 1.06 -21.64 0.87
N LYS A 355 1.14 -22.97 0.99
CA LYS A 355 0.44 -23.67 2.06
C LYS A 355 1.16 -23.47 3.38
N LEU A 356 0.43 -23.28 4.48
CA LEU A 356 0.99 -23.02 5.81
C LEU A 356 1.92 -24.13 6.33
N ASP A 357 1.76 -25.36 5.84
CA ASP A 357 2.65 -26.49 6.14
C ASP A 357 3.87 -26.59 5.21
N PHE A 358 4.01 -25.62 4.31
CA PHE A 358 5.00 -25.51 3.23
C PHE A 358 5.00 -26.68 2.25
N SER A 359 3.96 -27.52 2.22
CA SER A 359 3.91 -28.69 1.35
C SER A 359 3.92 -28.34 -0.13
N THR A 360 3.35 -27.18 -0.49
CA THR A 360 3.33 -26.66 -1.84
C THR A 360 3.13 -25.14 -1.85
N PHE A 361 3.39 -24.53 -3.00
CA PHE A 361 3.02 -23.15 -3.28
C PHE A 361 2.09 -23.09 -4.50
N GLY A 362 1.26 -22.05 -4.58
CA GLY A 362 0.29 -21.86 -5.64
C GLY A 362 0.90 -21.03 -6.75
N TYR A 363 1.59 -19.95 -6.37
CA TYR A 363 2.40 -19.16 -7.29
C TYR A 363 3.51 -18.41 -6.55
N ILE A 364 4.55 -18.06 -7.31
CA ILE A 364 5.59 -17.09 -6.96
C ILE A 364 5.52 -15.99 -8.01
N GLU A 365 5.21 -14.76 -7.58
CA GLU A 365 5.37 -13.58 -8.41
C GLU A 365 6.80 -13.08 -8.31
N PHE A 366 7.33 -12.59 -9.42
CA PHE A 366 8.70 -12.08 -9.47
C PHE A 366 8.84 -10.86 -10.37
N ARG A 367 9.87 -10.08 -10.08
CA ARG A 367 10.39 -8.99 -10.90
C ARG A 367 11.28 -9.60 -11.99
N ASP A 368 10.93 -9.36 -13.26
CA ASP A 368 11.72 -9.73 -14.43
C ASP A 368 12.44 -8.46 -14.95
N PRO A 369 13.77 -8.43 -15.10
CA PRO A 369 14.45 -7.25 -15.65
C PRO A 369 14.11 -6.94 -17.11
N ARG A 370 13.52 -7.88 -17.87
CA ARG A 370 13.29 -7.72 -19.30
C ARG A 370 12.12 -6.77 -19.60
N ARG A 371 12.29 -5.93 -20.62
CA ARG A 371 11.29 -4.92 -21.02
C ARG A 371 10.06 -5.52 -21.71
N ASP A 372 10.24 -6.60 -22.47
CA ASP A 372 9.19 -7.30 -23.20
C ASP A 372 8.19 -8.04 -22.28
N LYS A 373 8.56 -8.25 -21.01
CA LYS A 373 7.73 -8.91 -20.00
C LYS A 373 7.05 -7.93 -19.03
N ASN A 374 6.96 -6.65 -19.35
CA ASN A 374 6.44 -5.58 -18.47
C ASN A 374 7.14 -5.45 -17.11
N GLY A 375 8.24 -6.16 -16.90
CA GLY A 375 9.01 -6.17 -15.66
C GLY A 375 8.58 -7.21 -14.63
N GLU A 376 7.64 -8.10 -14.94
CA GLU A 376 6.99 -8.99 -13.96
C GLU A 376 6.72 -10.40 -14.56
N GLY A 377 6.60 -11.40 -13.69
CA GLY A 377 6.26 -12.77 -14.11
C GLY A 377 5.78 -13.63 -12.94
N VAL A 378 5.33 -14.85 -13.28
CA VAL A 378 4.76 -15.81 -12.32
C VAL A 378 5.33 -17.21 -12.55
N LEU A 379 5.77 -17.87 -11.48
CA LEU A 379 6.10 -19.30 -11.46
C LEU A 379 5.00 -20.05 -10.70
N SER A 380 4.53 -21.16 -11.24
CA SER A 380 3.58 -22.06 -10.57
C SER A 380 4.24 -23.33 -9.99
N SER A 381 5.52 -23.57 -10.31
CA SER A 381 6.31 -24.68 -9.79
C SER A 381 7.81 -24.34 -9.87
N PHE A 382 8.63 -24.92 -8.99
CA PHE A 382 10.09 -24.85 -9.13
C PHE A 382 10.60 -25.63 -10.33
N ASN A 383 9.93 -26.73 -10.67
CA ASN A 383 10.25 -27.58 -11.81
C ASN A 383 8.97 -27.88 -12.58
N SER A 384 8.93 -27.47 -13.84
CA SER A 384 7.92 -27.85 -14.82
C SER A 384 8.61 -28.12 -16.16
N SER A 385 7.85 -28.56 -17.16
CA SER A 385 8.34 -28.56 -18.54
C SER A 385 8.71 -27.16 -19.03
N GLN A 386 8.02 -26.13 -18.52
CA GLN A 386 8.13 -24.75 -18.98
C GLN A 386 9.15 -23.91 -18.20
N SER A 387 9.52 -24.29 -16.97
CA SER A 387 10.42 -23.52 -16.12
C SER A 387 11.15 -24.36 -15.09
N LYS A 388 12.41 -24.06 -14.83
CA LYS A 388 13.25 -24.76 -13.85
C LYS A 388 14.09 -23.79 -13.02
N VAL A 389 14.00 -23.89 -11.70
CA VAL A 389 14.79 -23.09 -10.75
C VAL A 389 16.07 -23.84 -10.37
N TYR A 390 17.20 -23.17 -10.52
CA TYR A 390 18.54 -23.73 -10.31
C TYR A 390 19.21 -23.25 -9.03
N ILE A 391 18.92 -22.02 -8.58
CA ILE A 391 19.48 -21.45 -7.35
C ILE A 391 18.41 -20.59 -6.68
N ILE A 392 18.31 -20.67 -5.34
CA ILE A 392 17.51 -19.79 -4.49
C ILE A 392 18.47 -19.12 -3.51
N LEU A 393 18.55 -17.79 -3.54
CA LEU A 393 19.41 -16.98 -2.67
C LEU A 393 18.57 -16.01 -1.85
N ALA A 394 18.96 -15.78 -0.60
CA ALA A 394 18.48 -14.68 0.22
C ALA A 394 19.61 -13.65 0.36
N LEU A 395 19.30 -12.41 -0.02
CA LEU A 395 20.26 -11.31 -0.05
C LEU A 395 20.12 -10.44 1.19
N SER A 396 21.25 -10.01 1.74
CA SER A 396 21.31 -8.99 2.78
C SER A 396 22.52 -8.08 2.57
N ARG A 397 22.54 -6.92 3.22
CA ARG A 397 23.69 -6.01 3.15
C ARG A 397 24.80 -6.55 4.04
N LYS A 398 26.01 -6.65 3.51
CA LYS A 398 27.19 -6.99 4.31
C LYS A 398 27.42 -5.89 5.35
N THR A 399 27.29 -6.21 6.64
CA THR A 399 27.68 -5.32 7.73
C THR A 399 29.19 -5.39 7.90
N ASN A 400 29.91 -4.34 7.55
CA ASN A 400 31.31 -4.25 7.96
C ASN A 400 31.34 -4.10 9.48
N ASP A 401 32.00 -5.01 10.19
CA ASP A 401 32.32 -4.88 11.60
C ASP A 401 33.23 -3.66 11.81
N LEU A 402 32.64 -2.47 11.89
CA LEU A 402 33.25 -1.26 12.45
C LEU A 402 32.66 -1.04 13.84
N ASN A 403 32.94 -1.97 14.76
CA ASN A 403 32.74 -1.79 16.20
C ASN A 403 33.79 -2.58 16.99
N ASN A 404 35.06 -2.47 16.58
CA ASN A 404 36.18 -2.96 17.38
C ASN A 404 37.40 -2.08 17.14
N THR A 405 37.42 -0.89 17.76
CA THR A 405 38.60 -0.19 18.31
C THR A 405 38.26 1.26 18.63
N SER A 406 37.92 1.55 19.89
CA SER A 406 38.35 2.77 20.61
C SER A 406 37.69 2.85 21.99
N GLU A 407 38.01 1.89 22.88
CA GLU A 407 38.12 2.18 24.30
C GLU A 407 39.37 1.46 24.82
N LYS A 408 40.46 2.23 24.93
CA LYS A 408 41.58 1.99 25.82
C LYS A 408 41.94 3.29 26.49
#